data_AF-A0A7C2E989-F1
#
_entry.id   AF-A0A7C2E989-F1
#
_cell.length_a   1.000
_cell.length_b   1.000
_cell.length_c   1.000
_cell.angle_alpha   90.00
_cell.angle_beta   90.00
_cell.angle_gamma   90.00
#
_symmetry.space_group_name_H-M   'P 1'
#
loop_
_entity.id
_entity.type
_entity.pdbx_description
1 polymer ?
#
loop_
_entity_poly.entity_id
_entity_poly.type
_entity_poly.pdbx_seq_one_letter_code
_entity_poly.pdbx_strand_id
1 'polypeptide(L)'
;MGIERLAETIRTDFLVIGAGVAGLRSAIELAGAGRVFVVAKDSLQESSSEYAQGGIAVALSDEDDISLHEADTLAAGDGLCNPEAVRVLVGEGPARIEELIAWGALLVPKSLREGERRPVVVCQHGRRGLPRHLIEGDDPAYNNFAARLADRGFVVFVPHNLYRGEDRYRWLDRKANSVKASMFSFIIAQHQQLLRWLKSLPFVDGARIGFYGLSYGGETAVRVPPLLEDYALSICSGDFNNWTRKVASTEEPFSFMFTIEWEMPYFDMGHTFDYAELAYLMVPRPFMVERGRHDRVGRDQWVAYEYARLAWLYAQLGLEDRIEIEYFNGGHTINGEGTFRFLHRHLRWPEP
;
A
#
# COMPACT_ATOMS: atom_id res chain seq x y z
N MET A 1 47.88 -14.88 24.65
CA MET A 1 47.55 -14.58 23.25
C MET A 1 46.34 -13.67 23.29
N GLY A 2 46.55 -12.38 23.02
CA GLY A 2 45.62 -11.30 23.36
C GLY A 2 44.33 -11.34 22.55
N ILE A 3 43.20 -11.12 23.24
CA ILE A 3 41.91 -10.89 22.61
C ILE A 3 41.82 -9.40 22.29
N GLU A 4 42.55 -8.96 21.26
CA GLU A 4 42.19 -7.73 20.56
C GLU A 4 41.07 -8.07 19.56
N ARG A 5 39.86 -8.28 20.08
CA ARG A 5 38.67 -8.01 19.28
C ARG A 5 38.62 -6.50 19.18
N LEU A 6 39.06 -5.96 18.04
CA LEU A 6 38.76 -4.58 17.67
C LEU A 6 37.24 -4.42 17.73
N ALA A 7 36.73 -3.89 18.84
CA ALA A 7 35.33 -3.53 18.94
C ALA A 7 35.11 -2.40 17.93
N GLU A 8 34.35 -2.69 16.89
CA GLU A 8 33.96 -1.68 15.90
C GLU A 8 33.27 -0.55 16.65
N THR A 9 33.89 0.63 16.64
CA THR A 9 33.35 1.81 17.31
C THR A 9 32.32 2.44 16.39
N ILE A 10 31.05 2.32 16.74
CA ILE A 10 29.94 2.90 15.98
C ILE A 10 29.71 4.34 16.44
N ARG A 11 29.78 5.29 15.50
CA ARG A 11 29.46 6.71 15.76
C ARG A 11 28.05 7.03 15.31
N THR A 12 27.24 7.53 16.24
CA THR A 12 25.82 7.86 16.04
C THR A 12 25.49 9.12 16.83
N ASP A 13 24.46 9.87 16.40
CA ASP A 13 23.99 11.05 17.13
C ASP A 13 23.06 10.62 18.29
N PHE A 14 22.29 9.56 18.06
CA PHE A 14 21.38 8.98 19.05
C PHE A 14 21.59 7.47 19.20
N LEU A 15 21.51 6.98 20.43
CA LEU A 15 21.51 5.56 20.78
C LEU A 15 20.17 5.19 21.42
N VAL A 16 19.45 4.25 20.82
CA VAL A 16 18.20 3.70 21.35
C VAL A 16 18.45 2.28 21.82
N ILE A 17 18.14 1.99 23.09
CA ILE A 17 18.30 0.65 23.67
C ILE A 17 16.91 0.01 23.78
N GLY A 18 16.71 -1.09 23.05
CA GLY A 18 15.44 -1.80 22.92
C GLY A 18 14.81 -1.62 21.54
N ALA A 19 14.48 -2.75 20.90
CA ALA A 19 13.82 -2.81 19.59
C ALA A 19 12.30 -3.07 19.67
N GLY A 20 11.69 -2.88 20.85
CA GLY A 20 10.24 -2.88 20.99
C GLY A 20 9.59 -1.65 20.36
N VAL A 21 8.26 -1.61 20.34
CA VAL A 21 7.49 -0.59 19.58
C VAL A 21 7.86 0.85 20.00
N ALA A 22 8.06 1.09 21.29
CA ALA A 22 8.45 2.40 21.82
C ALA A 22 9.86 2.81 21.39
N GLY A 23 10.80 1.86 21.36
CA GLY A 23 12.17 2.09 20.92
C GLY A 23 12.23 2.40 19.43
N LEU A 24 11.54 1.60 18.60
CA LEU A 24 11.46 1.83 17.15
C LEU A 24 10.72 3.13 16.82
N ARG A 25 9.63 3.46 17.51
CA ARG A 25 8.92 4.73 17.34
C ARG A 25 9.82 5.92 17.68
N SER A 26 10.59 5.84 18.76
CA SER A 26 11.56 6.86 19.15
C SER A 26 12.67 6.99 18.11
N ALA A 27 13.16 5.87 17.57
CA ALA A 27 14.17 5.87 16.52
C ALA A 27 13.68 6.57 15.25
N ILE A 28 12.40 6.41 14.88
CA ILE A 28 11.81 7.10 13.73
C ILE A 28 11.78 8.62 13.94
N GLU A 29 11.37 9.12 15.11
CA GLU A 29 11.43 10.57 15.39
C GLU A 29 12.85 11.11 15.34
N LEU A 30 13.77 10.43 16.03
CA LEU A 30 15.17 10.87 16.15
C LEU A 30 15.90 10.84 14.80
N ALA A 31 15.50 9.96 13.88
CA ALA A 31 16.04 9.90 12.52
C ALA A 31 15.81 11.19 11.72
N GLY A 32 14.81 12.00 12.08
CA GLY A 32 14.61 13.34 11.51
C GLY A 32 15.69 14.35 11.95
N ALA A 33 16.39 14.10 13.05
CA ALA A 33 17.39 15.00 13.63
C ALA A 33 18.84 14.52 13.49
N GLY A 34 19.07 13.22 13.22
CA GLY A 34 20.42 12.67 13.12
C GLY A 34 20.46 11.16 12.93
N ARG A 35 21.67 10.59 12.94
CA ARG A 35 21.87 9.14 12.84
C ARG A 35 21.45 8.48 14.14
N VAL A 36 20.63 7.43 14.03
CA VAL A 36 20.16 6.63 15.16
C VAL A 36 20.75 5.22 15.07
N PHE A 37 21.27 4.72 16.18
CA PHE A 37 21.68 3.33 16.33
C PHE A 37 20.76 2.64 17.33
N VAL A 38 20.07 1.57 16.89
CA VAL A 38 19.17 0.79 17.74
C VAL A 38 19.89 -0.48 18.18
N VAL A 39 19.93 -0.71 19.49
CA VAL A 39 20.51 -1.91 20.10
C VAL A 39 19.39 -2.79 20.62
N ALA A 40 19.25 -3.99 20.06
CA ALA A 40 18.41 -5.05 20.62
C ALA A 40 19.25 -5.95 21.53
N LYS A 41 18.60 -6.58 22.51
CA LYS A 41 19.24 -7.56 23.39
C LYS A 41 19.64 -8.82 22.62
N ASP A 42 18.85 -9.18 21.60
CA ASP A 42 19.07 -10.32 20.72
C ASP A 42 18.61 -9.94 19.30
N SER A 43 17.62 -10.64 18.73
CA SER A 43 16.99 -10.26 17.46
C SER A 43 16.12 -9.00 17.62
N LEU A 44 15.82 -8.31 16.50
CA LEU A 44 14.89 -7.18 16.51
C LEU A 44 13.45 -7.61 16.89
N GLN A 45 13.10 -8.89 16.65
CA GLN A 45 11.81 -9.45 17.04
C GLN A 45 11.75 -9.79 18.54
N GLU A 46 12.89 -9.96 19.21
CA GLU A 46 12.95 -10.33 20.62
C GLU A 46 12.68 -9.11 21.54
N SER A 47 11.40 -8.82 21.78
CA SER A 47 10.98 -7.67 22.58
C SER A 47 9.72 -7.93 23.41
N SER A 48 9.55 -7.20 24.52
CA SER A 48 8.31 -7.26 25.32
C SER A 48 7.07 -6.88 24.52
N SER A 49 7.21 -6.01 23.51
CA SER A 49 6.11 -5.65 22.61
C SER A 49 5.63 -6.82 21.75
N GLU A 50 6.56 -7.65 21.28
CA GLU A 50 6.24 -8.87 20.52
C GLU A 50 5.45 -9.84 21.39
N TYR A 51 5.91 -10.08 22.63
CA TYR A 51 5.21 -10.93 23.60
C TYR A 51 3.85 -10.38 24.03
N ALA A 52 3.65 -9.06 23.95
CA ALA A 52 2.37 -8.40 24.21
C ALA A 52 1.37 -8.53 23.05
N GLN A 53 1.71 -9.25 21.97
CA GLN A 53 0.85 -9.55 20.82
C GLN A 53 0.25 -8.30 20.14
N GLY A 54 0.93 -7.16 20.26
CA GLY A 54 0.53 -5.92 19.60
C GLY A 54 -0.69 -5.22 20.21
N GLY A 55 -1.05 -5.47 21.48
CA GLY A 55 -2.05 -4.68 22.18
C GLY A 55 -1.63 -3.21 22.31
N ILE A 56 -2.53 -2.29 21.92
CA ILE A 56 -2.32 -0.84 22.06
C ILE A 56 -3.49 -0.26 22.85
N ALA A 57 -3.19 0.41 23.96
CA ALA A 57 -4.17 1.16 24.74
C ALA A 57 -4.47 2.49 24.03
N VAL A 58 -5.53 2.51 23.23
CA VAL A 58 -5.91 3.68 22.42
C VAL A 58 -7.41 3.73 22.14
N ALA A 59 -8.01 4.89 22.43
CA ALA A 59 -9.41 5.17 22.11
C ALA A 59 -9.54 5.68 20.66
N LEU A 60 -9.97 4.80 19.74
CA LEU A 60 -10.15 5.12 18.31
C LEU A 60 -11.63 5.16 17.86
N SER A 61 -12.55 4.72 18.71
CA SER A 61 -13.98 4.68 18.42
C SER A 61 -14.68 5.88 19.05
N ASP A 62 -15.76 6.35 18.42
CA ASP A 62 -16.64 7.38 19.00
C ASP A 62 -17.35 6.87 20.28
N GLU A 63 -17.35 5.56 20.51
CA GLU A 63 -17.90 4.89 21.70
C GLU A 63 -16.85 4.63 22.80
N ASP A 64 -15.61 5.09 22.63
CA ASP A 64 -14.48 4.83 23.51
C ASP A 64 -13.93 6.15 24.11
N ASP A 65 -13.27 6.09 25.27
CA ASP A 65 -12.82 7.28 25.99
C ASP A 65 -11.43 7.09 26.61
N ILE A 66 -10.57 8.11 26.46
CA ILE A 66 -9.20 8.13 26.97
C ILE A 66 -9.15 7.86 28.49
N SER A 67 -10.11 8.37 29.26
CA SER A 67 -10.17 8.17 30.70
C SER A 67 -10.42 6.71 31.11
N LEU A 68 -11.14 5.94 30.28
CA LEU A 68 -11.34 4.51 30.50
C LEU A 68 -10.02 3.75 30.30
N HIS A 69 -9.30 4.06 29.22
CA HIS A 69 -7.97 3.48 28.97
C HIS A 69 -6.95 3.87 30.05
N GLU A 70 -7.00 5.12 30.56
CA GLU A 70 -6.15 5.56 31.68
C GLU A 70 -6.42 4.73 32.94
N ALA A 71 -7.69 4.60 33.32
CA ALA A 71 -8.11 3.86 34.50
C ALA A 71 -7.72 2.37 34.41
N ASP A 72 -7.97 1.75 33.26
CA ASP A 72 -7.63 0.34 33.01
C ASP A 72 -6.11 0.12 33.05
N THR A 73 -5.34 1.03 32.45
CA THR A 73 -3.87 0.95 32.45
C THR A 73 -3.30 1.11 33.87
N LEU A 74 -3.83 2.04 34.66
CA LEU A 74 -3.42 2.25 36.05
C LEU A 74 -3.78 1.04 36.94
N ALA A 75 -4.98 0.47 36.75
CA ALA A 75 -5.43 -0.71 37.47
C ALA A 75 -4.57 -1.94 37.13
N ALA A 76 -4.27 -2.15 35.84
CA ALA A 76 -3.39 -3.23 35.38
C ALA A 76 -1.95 -3.08 35.89
N GLY A 77 -1.50 -1.86 36.13
CA GLY A 77 -0.17 -1.55 36.66
C GLY A 77 0.04 -1.83 38.15
N ASP A 78 -1.01 -2.21 38.89
CA ASP A 78 -0.96 -2.57 40.32
C ASP A 78 -0.19 -1.55 41.19
N GLY A 79 -0.42 -0.26 40.94
CA GLY A 79 0.21 0.86 41.66
C GLY A 79 1.66 1.16 41.28
N LEU A 80 2.23 0.46 40.30
CA LEU A 80 3.61 0.68 39.81
C LEU A 80 3.69 1.66 38.63
N CYS A 81 2.56 1.96 37.99
CA CYS A 81 2.50 2.93 36.91
C CYS A 81 2.86 4.34 37.41
N ASN A 82 3.62 5.08 36.60
CA ASN A 82 3.68 6.53 36.73
C ASN A 82 2.41 7.13 36.07
N PRO A 83 1.51 7.79 36.83
CA PRO A 83 0.25 8.27 36.27
C PRO A 83 0.41 9.33 35.17
N GLU A 84 1.46 10.15 35.23
CA GLU A 84 1.74 11.14 34.20
C GLU A 84 2.13 10.47 32.87
N ALA A 85 2.96 9.42 32.94
CA ALA A 85 3.33 8.65 31.75
C ALA A 85 2.13 7.92 31.14
N VAL A 86 1.21 7.40 31.97
CA VAL A 86 -0.02 6.77 31.50
C VAL A 86 -0.91 7.78 30.77
N ARG A 87 -1.10 8.99 31.33
CA ARG A 87 -1.87 10.05 30.67
C ARG A 87 -1.34 10.39 29.28
N VAL A 88 -0.03 10.52 29.14
CA VAL A 88 0.60 10.77 27.84
C VAL A 88 0.35 9.59 26.89
N LEU A 89 0.59 8.36 27.36
CA LEU A 89 0.41 7.14 26.56
C LEU A 89 -0.99 7.04 25.95
N VAL A 90 -2.03 7.14 26.79
CA VAL A 90 -3.42 6.98 26.32
C VAL A 90 -3.96 8.24 25.64
N GLY A 91 -3.49 9.41 26.06
CA GLY A 91 -3.94 10.70 25.54
C GLY A 91 -3.39 11.01 24.14
N GLU A 92 -2.12 10.70 23.88
CA GLU A 92 -1.51 10.92 22.57
C GLU A 92 -1.72 9.75 21.60
N GLY A 93 -2.08 8.57 22.13
CA GLY A 93 -2.28 7.33 21.37
C GLY A 93 -3.07 7.50 20.08
N PRO A 94 -4.25 8.15 20.07
CA PRO A 94 -5.07 8.25 18.86
C PRO A 94 -4.35 8.96 17.72
N ALA A 95 -3.72 10.11 18.01
CA ALA A 95 -2.95 10.86 17.02
C ALA A 95 -1.73 10.08 16.51
N ARG A 96 -1.07 9.30 17.38
CA ARG A 96 0.07 8.45 16.96
C ARG A 96 -0.36 7.31 16.03
N ILE A 97 -1.54 6.74 16.22
CA ILE A 97 -2.08 5.73 15.32
C ILE A 97 -2.42 6.33 13.95
N GLU A 98 -3.03 7.52 13.92
CA GLU A 98 -3.32 8.21 12.66
C GLU A 98 -2.03 8.52 11.88
N GLU A 99 -0.99 8.96 12.58
CA GLU A 99 0.35 9.17 12.03
C GLU A 99 0.94 7.89 11.43
N LEU A 100 0.90 6.77 12.16
CA LEU A 100 1.38 5.47 11.68
C LEU A 100 0.62 5.00 10.43
N ILE A 101 -0.69 5.19 10.39
CA ILE A 101 -1.51 4.88 9.21
C ILE A 101 -1.08 5.73 8.01
N ALA A 102 -0.77 7.01 8.23
CA ALA A 102 -0.33 7.91 7.16
C ALA A 102 1.04 7.52 6.54
N TRP A 103 1.91 6.83 7.30
CA TRP A 103 3.25 6.48 6.84
C TRP A 103 3.30 5.32 5.84
N GLY A 104 2.48 4.27 6.01
CA GLY A 104 2.63 3.03 5.24
C GLY A 104 3.97 2.32 5.50
N ALA A 105 4.48 1.57 4.52
CA ALA A 105 5.77 0.89 4.62
C ALA A 105 6.69 1.21 3.42
N LEU A 106 7.92 1.66 3.69
CA LEU A 106 8.96 1.90 2.68
C LEU A 106 10.04 0.82 2.77
N LEU A 107 10.22 0.06 1.70
CA LEU A 107 11.27 -0.94 1.56
C LEU A 107 12.37 -0.35 0.68
N VAL A 108 13.56 -0.21 1.26
CA VAL A 108 14.76 0.25 0.56
C VAL A 108 15.65 -0.96 0.30
N PRO A 109 16.02 -1.25 -0.96
CA PRO A 109 16.90 -2.36 -1.30
C PRO A 109 18.22 -2.28 -0.55
N LYS A 110 18.65 -3.40 0.04
CA LYS A 110 19.95 -3.51 0.72
C LYS A 110 21.14 -3.24 -0.20
N SER A 111 20.94 -3.41 -1.51
CA SER A 111 21.97 -3.17 -2.53
C SER A 111 22.11 -1.70 -2.92
N LEU A 112 21.29 -0.78 -2.38
CA LEU A 112 21.34 0.65 -2.67
C LEU A 112 22.69 1.24 -2.26
N ARG A 113 23.38 1.88 -3.21
CA ARG A 113 24.68 2.54 -2.98
C ARG A 113 24.48 4.01 -2.61
N GLU A 114 25.45 4.58 -1.92
CA GLU A 114 25.46 6.02 -1.61
C GLU A 114 25.40 6.86 -2.89
N GLY A 115 24.51 7.86 -2.90
CA GLY A 115 24.27 8.72 -4.06
C GLY A 115 23.47 8.09 -5.21
N GLU A 116 23.12 6.81 -5.12
CA GLU A 116 22.33 6.11 -6.14
C GLU A 116 20.85 6.49 -6.05
N ARG A 117 20.20 6.69 -7.21
CA ARG A 117 18.76 6.91 -7.32
C ARG A 117 18.09 5.77 -8.06
N ARG A 118 17.03 5.22 -7.47
CA ARG A 118 16.34 4.04 -7.98
C ARG A 118 14.88 4.32 -8.32
N PRO A 119 14.32 3.59 -9.31
CA PRO A 119 12.90 3.64 -9.57
C PRO A 119 12.10 3.12 -8.38
N VAL A 120 10.88 3.60 -8.26
CA VAL A 120 9.95 3.25 -7.19
C VAL A 120 8.80 2.42 -7.74
N VAL A 121 8.33 1.43 -6.99
CA VAL A 121 7.04 0.80 -7.23
C VAL A 121 6.14 1.04 -6.02
N VAL A 122 5.00 1.71 -6.24
CA VAL A 122 3.94 1.82 -5.23
C VAL A 122 3.07 0.58 -5.34
N CYS A 123 3.07 -0.25 -4.30
CA CYS A 123 2.37 -1.52 -4.24
C CYS A 123 1.10 -1.38 -3.40
N GLN A 124 -0.08 -1.60 -3.99
CA GLN A 124 -1.35 -1.41 -3.32
C GLN A 124 -2.06 -2.74 -3.04
N HIS A 125 -2.36 -2.97 -1.77
CA HIS A 125 -3.17 -4.10 -1.32
C HIS A 125 -4.66 -3.92 -1.68
N GLY A 126 -5.47 -4.96 -1.51
CA GLY A 126 -6.92 -4.95 -1.71
C GLY A 126 -7.71 -4.62 -0.44
N ARG A 127 -9.04 -4.79 -0.49
CA ARG A 127 -9.98 -4.51 0.61
C ARG A 127 -9.55 -5.24 1.89
N ARG A 128 -9.61 -4.55 3.04
CA ARG A 128 -9.07 -5.01 4.34
C ARG A 128 -7.57 -5.31 4.41
N GLY A 129 -6.84 -5.16 3.31
CA GLY A 129 -5.40 -5.41 3.28
C GLY A 129 -4.62 -4.46 4.19
N LEU A 130 -3.39 -4.86 4.49
CA LEU A 130 -2.40 -4.13 5.25
C LEU A 130 -1.08 -4.18 4.49
N PRO A 131 -0.18 -3.20 4.67
CA PRO A 131 1.15 -3.25 4.09
C PRO A 131 1.89 -4.57 4.33
N ARG A 132 1.76 -5.13 5.54
CA ARG A 132 2.42 -6.39 5.92
C ARG A 132 2.08 -7.58 5.00
N HIS A 133 0.84 -7.67 4.50
CA HIS A 133 0.41 -8.80 3.65
C HIS A 133 1.18 -8.86 2.33
N LEU A 134 1.76 -7.73 1.90
CA LEU A 134 2.54 -7.64 0.67
C LEU A 134 4.03 -7.92 0.91
N ILE A 135 4.45 -8.03 2.17
CA ILE A 135 5.85 -8.05 2.61
C ILE A 135 6.21 -9.40 3.24
N GLU A 136 5.41 -9.88 4.19
CA GLU A 136 5.80 -11.01 5.07
C GLU A 136 5.68 -12.39 4.42
N GLY A 137 4.88 -12.53 3.36
CA GLY A 137 4.79 -13.76 2.56
C GLY A 137 3.87 -14.85 3.13
N ASP A 138 3.07 -14.49 4.13
CA ASP A 138 2.02 -15.32 4.73
C ASP A 138 0.68 -15.23 3.97
N ASP A 139 0.51 -14.23 3.10
CA ASP A 139 -0.70 -14.06 2.29
C ASP A 139 -0.53 -14.62 0.85
N PRO A 140 -1.22 -15.72 0.50
CA PRO A 140 -1.11 -16.36 -0.82
C PRO A 140 -1.76 -15.55 -1.95
N ALA A 141 -2.54 -14.51 -1.64
CA ALA A 141 -3.04 -13.59 -2.67
C ALA A 141 -1.94 -12.65 -3.16
N TYR A 142 -0.94 -12.30 -2.33
CA TYR A 142 0.08 -11.32 -2.70
C TYR A 142 1.44 -11.93 -2.99
N ASN A 143 1.74 -13.15 -2.49
CA ASN A 143 3.01 -13.83 -2.75
C ASN A 143 4.21 -12.90 -2.52
N ASN A 144 4.19 -12.20 -1.36
CA ASN A 144 5.15 -11.17 -0.93
C ASN A 144 5.72 -10.29 -2.05
N PHE A 145 4.89 -9.88 -3.02
CA PHE A 145 5.40 -9.25 -4.24
C PHE A 145 6.12 -7.92 -3.97
N ALA A 146 5.76 -7.18 -2.91
CA ALA A 146 6.46 -5.95 -2.55
C ALA A 146 7.89 -6.23 -2.06
N ALA A 147 8.07 -7.24 -1.21
CA ALA A 147 9.40 -7.67 -0.77
C ALA A 147 10.23 -8.22 -1.96
N ARG A 148 9.63 -9.05 -2.81
CA ARG A 148 10.28 -9.59 -4.02
C ARG A 148 10.73 -8.49 -5.00
N LEU A 149 9.99 -7.38 -5.10
CA LEU A 149 10.39 -6.22 -5.90
C LEU A 149 11.54 -5.43 -5.24
N ALA A 150 11.53 -5.30 -3.91
CA ALA A 150 12.65 -4.70 -3.19
C ALA A 150 13.95 -5.52 -3.36
N ASP A 151 13.85 -6.85 -3.32
CA ASP A 151 14.98 -7.76 -3.60
C ASP A 151 15.48 -7.64 -5.05
N ARG A 152 14.61 -7.24 -5.98
CA ARG A 152 14.96 -6.92 -7.38
C ARG A 152 15.57 -5.55 -7.56
N GLY A 153 15.72 -4.79 -6.48
CA GLY A 153 16.40 -3.50 -6.47
C GLY A 153 15.49 -2.29 -6.65
N PHE A 154 14.17 -2.44 -6.69
CA PHE A 154 13.26 -1.29 -6.66
C PHE A 154 13.14 -0.72 -5.25
N VAL A 155 13.04 0.61 -5.12
CA VAL A 155 12.46 1.16 -3.89
C VAL A 155 10.97 0.83 -3.93
N VAL A 156 10.42 0.27 -2.85
CA VAL A 156 9.02 -0.14 -2.83
C VAL A 156 8.30 0.60 -1.72
N PHE A 157 7.15 1.18 -2.05
CA PHE A 157 6.29 1.85 -1.08
C PHE A 157 4.93 1.19 -1.03
N VAL A 158 4.46 0.85 0.17
CA VAL A 158 3.21 0.14 0.42
C VAL A 158 2.34 1.01 1.34
N PRO A 159 1.48 1.87 0.78
CA PRO A 159 0.62 2.75 1.59
C PRO A 159 -0.49 1.96 2.28
N HIS A 160 -0.93 2.44 3.45
CA HIS A 160 -2.28 2.14 3.91
C HIS A 160 -3.31 2.84 3.04
N ASN A 161 -4.54 2.33 3.04
CA ASN A 161 -5.62 2.88 2.24
C ASN A 161 -6.95 2.84 3.01
N LEU A 162 -7.96 3.54 2.48
CA LEU A 162 -9.20 3.89 3.17
C LEU A 162 -10.26 2.78 3.18
N TYR A 163 -10.13 1.71 2.38
CA TYR A 163 -11.11 0.60 2.32
C TYR A 163 -10.99 -0.41 3.48
N ARG A 164 -10.87 0.09 4.72
CA ARG A 164 -10.79 -0.69 5.97
C ARG A 164 -11.88 -0.29 6.96
N GLY A 165 -12.21 -1.21 7.87
CA GLY A 165 -13.25 -0.99 8.87
C GLY A 165 -14.68 -1.10 8.34
N GLU A 166 -14.85 -1.74 7.17
CA GLU A 166 -16.13 -2.04 6.50
C GLU A 166 -17.09 -0.84 6.50
N ASP A 167 -17.98 -0.77 7.48
CA ASP A 167 -18.94 0.32 7.63
C ASP A 167 -18.25 1.69 7.61
N ARG A 168 -17.09 1.84 8.27
CA ARG A 168 -16.39 3.13 8.38
C ARG A 168 -16.11 3.76 7.02
N TYR A 169 -15.58 2.98 6.08
CA TYR A 169 -15.28 3.51 4.76
C TYR A 169 -16.54 3.68 3.89
N ARG A 170 -17.59 2.87 4.11
CA ARG A 170 -18.89 3.06 3.43
C ARG A 170 -19.58 4.34 3.86
N TRP A 171 -19.52 4.68 5.14
CA TRP A 171 -19.99 5.97 5.64
C TRP A 171 -19.24 7.13 5.00
N LEU A 172 -17.91 6.99 4.85
CA LEU A 172 -17.10 7.99 4.15
C LEU A 172 -17.54 8.14 2.68
N ASP A 173 -17.74 7.02 1.97
CA ASP A 173 -18.16 7.03 0.57
C ASP A 173 -19.57 7.63 0.39
N ARG A 174 -20.52 7.28 1.27
CA ARG A 174 -21.86 7.90 1.31
C ARG A 174 -21.81 9.42 1.54
N LYS A 175 -20.97 9.87 2.48
CA LYS A 175 -20.75 11.30 2.74
C LYS A 175 -20.12 11.97 1.52
N ALA A 176 -19.15 11.34 0.87
CA ALA A 176 -18.52 11.85 -0.34
C ALA A 176 -19.52 12.02 -1.49
N ASN A 177 -20.42 11.04 -1.68
CA ASN A 177 -21.44 11.09 -2.72
C ASN A 177 -22.37 12.32 -2.58
N SER A 178 -22.63 12.79 -1.35
CA SER A 178 -23.43 14.00 -1.11
C SER A 178 -22.82 15.28 -1.70
N VAL A 179 -21.49 15.28 -1.92
CA VAL A 179 -20.73 16.38 -2.54
C VAL A 179 -20.19 15.99 -3.92
N LYS A 180 -20.77 14.98 -4.57
CA LYS A 180 -20.37 14.46 -5.90
C LYS A 180 -18.93 13.92 -5.96
N ALA A 181 -18.42 13.46 -4.82
CA ALA A 181 -17.12 12.81 -4.70
C ALA A 181 -17.29 11.31 -4.44
N SER A 182 -16.19 10.56 -4.48
CA SER A 182 -16.14 9.15 -4.03
C SER A 182 -14.98 8.95 -3.07
N MET A 183 -14.88 7.76 -2.46
CA MET A 183 -13.71 7.39 -1.68
C MET A 183 -12.38 7.62 -2.44
N PHE A 184 -12.36 7.39 -3.76
CA PHE A 184 -11.18 7.61 -4.58
C PHE A 184 -10.78 9.10 -4.70
N SER A 185 -11.69 10.05 -4.50
CA SER A 185 -11.33 11.48 -4.43
C SER A 185 -10.33 11.75 -3.29
N PHE A 186 -10.49 11.07 -2.15
CA PHE A 186 -9.55 11.18 -1.03
C PHE A 186 -8.27 10.38 -1.28
N ILE A 187 -8.38 9.19 -1.89
CA ILE A 187 -7.21 8.35 -2.23
C ILE A 187 -6.32 9.07 -3.24
N ILE A 188 -6.88 9.78 -4.23
CA ILE A 188 -6.10 10.59 -5.18
C ILE A 188 -5.30 11.67 -4.43
N ALA A 189 -5.93 12.40 -3.51
CA ALA A 189 -5.23 13.42 -2.71
C ALA A 189 -4.12 12.80 -1.83
N GLN A 190 -4.38 11.64 -1.23
CA GLN A 190 -3.39 10.87 -0.50
C GLN A 190 -2.19 10.54 -1.40
N HIS A 191 -2.43 9.94 -2.57
CA HIS A 191 -1.37 9.57 -3.51
C HIS A 191 -0.61 10.78 -4.05
N GLN A 192 -1.27 11.92 -4.27
CA GLN A 192 -0.58 13.14 -4.67
C GLN A 192 0.44 13.59 -3.60
N GLN A 193 0.06 13.53 -2.32
CA GLN A 193 0.99 13.82 -1.22
C GLN A 193 2.12 12.78 -1.12
N LEU A 194 1.78 11.50 -1.26
CA LEU A 194 2.77 10.40 -1.24
C LEU A 194 3.80 10.56 -2.35
N LEU A 195 3.39 10.92 -3.57
CA LEU A 195 4.30 11.17 -4.69
C LEU A 195 5.20 12.38 -4.44
N ARG A 196 4.69 13.45 -3.84
CA ARG A 196 5.52 14.60 -3.43
C ARG A 196 6.60 14.18 -2.44
N TRP A 197 6.24 13.39 -1.44
CA TRP A 197 7.17 12.90 -0.43
C TRP A 197 8.20 11.92 -1.03
N LEU A 198 7.77 10.93 -1.81
CA LEU A 198 8.67 9.98 -2.49
C LEU A 198 9.70 10.72 -3.34
N LYS A 199 9.27 11.73 -4.10
CA LYS A 199 10.15 12.56 -4.92
C LYS A 199 11.16 13.40 -4.12
N SER A 200 10.91 13.67 -2.84
CA SER A 200 11.87 14.37 -1.97
C SER A 200 12.96 13.45 -1.42
N LEU A 201 12.79 12.13 -1.48
CA LEU A 201 13.79 11.20 -0.94
C LEU A 201 15.04 11.21 -1.82
N PRO A 202 16.25 11.33 -1.23
CA PRO A 202 17.48 11.56 -2.00
C PRO A 202 17.86 10.38 -2.91
N PHE A 203 17.41 9.17 -2.57
CA PHE A 203 17.66 7.91 -3.27
C PHE A 203 16.52 7.48 -4.22
N VAL A 204 15.49 8.31 -4.38
CA VAL A 204 14.39 8.06 -5.32
C VAL A 204 14.63 8.78 -6.64
N ASP A 205 14.44 8.05 -7.74
CA ASP A 205 14.28 8.64 -9.05
C ASP A 205 12.81 9.02 -9.28
N GLY A 206 12.50 10.29 -9.02
CA GLY A 206 11.14 10.82 -9.08
C GLY A 206 10.45 10.75 -10.45
N ALA A 207 11.20 10.50 -11.53
CA ALA A 207 10.63 10.35 -12.88
C ALA A 207 10.23 8.91 -13.20
N ARG A 208 10.54 7.95 -12.32
CA ARG A 208 10.35 6.51 -12.54
C ARG A 208 9.60 5.87 -11.37
N ILE A 209 8.36 6.30 -11.18
CA ILE A 209 7.46 5.75 -10.16
C ILE A 209 6.36 4.94 -10.85
N GLY A 210 6.37 3.62 -10.67
CA GLY A 210 5.31 2.73 -11.13
C GLY A 210 4.26 2.49 -10.06
N PHE A 211 3.07 2.05 -10.48
CA PHE A 211 2.01 1.58 -9.59
C PHE A 211 1.67 0.11 -9.90
N TYR A 212 1.43 -0.69 -8.85
CA TYR A 212 1.01 -2.08 -8.99
C TYR A 212 0.04 -2.48 -7.86
N GLY A 213 -1.18 -2.92 -8.18
CA GLY A 213 -2.11 -3.39 -7.15
C GLY A 213 -3.02 -4.55 -7.59
N LEU A 214 -3.53 -5.28 -6.60
CA LEU A 214 -4.48 -6.39 -6.74
C LEU A 214 -5.83 -6.02 -6.13
N SER A 215 -6.93 -6.47 -6.75
CA SER A 215 -8.29 -6.29 -6.21
C SER A 215 -8.68 -4.81 -6.12
N TYR A 216 -9.08 -4.29 -4.96
CA TYR A 216 -9.18 -2.84 -4.71
C TYR A 216 -7.87 -2.07 -4.98
N GLY A 217 -6.71 -2.72 -4.87
CA GLY A 217 -5.45 -2.17 -5.35
C GLY A 217 -5.41 -2.09 -6.88
N GLY A 218 -6.03 -3.03 -7.59
CA GLY A 218 -6.30 -2.96 -9.02
C GLY A 218 -7.31 -1.86 -9.36
N GLU A 219 -8.39 -1.69 -8.60
CA GLU A 219 -9.31 -0.55 -8.75
C GLU A 219 -8.54 0.78 -8.62
N THR A 220 -7.60 0.84 -7.68
CA THR A 220 -6.71 1.99 -7.50
C THR A 220 -5.81 2.19 -8.73
N ALA A 221 -5.31 1.11 -9.35
CA ALA A 221 -4.45 1.15 -10.54
C ALA A 221 -5.13 1.79 -11.77
N VAL A 222 -6.46 1.69 -11.87
CA VAL A 222 -7.26 2.29 -12.96
C VAL A 222 -7.88 3.65 -12.58
N ARG A 223 -7.71 4.12 -11.34
CA ARG A 223 -8.34 5.38 -10.87
C ARG A 223 -7.35 6.45 -10.49
N VAL A 224 -6.21 6.05 -9.93
CA VAL A 224 -5.24 6.99 -9.37
C VAL A 224 -4.12 7.29 -10.38
N PRO A 225 -3.35 6.33 -10.90
CA PRO A 225 -2.33 6.60 -11.91
C PRO A 225 -2.83 7.33 -13.16
N PRO A 226 -4.05 7.07 -13.68
CA PRO A 226 -4.54 7.81 -14.84
C PRO A 226 -4.70 9.32 -14.57
N LEU A 227 -5.01 9.73 -13.34
CA LEU A 227 -5.20 11.13 -12.95
C LEU A 227 -3.94 11.80 -12.38
N LEU A 228 -2.97 11.00 -11.90
CA LEU A 228 -1.70 11.49 -11.36
C LEU A 228 -0.56 11.16 -12.33
N GLU A 229 -0.17 12.15 -13.14
CA GLU A 229 0.82 12.02 -14.21
C GLU A 229 2.23 11.66 -13.72
N ASP A 230 2.51 11.85 -12.44
CA ASP A 230 3.76 11.45 -11.78
C ASP A 230 3.98 9.92 -11.75
N TYR A 231 2.91 9.12 -11.93
CA TYR A 231 3.06 7.70 -12.16
C TYR A 231 3.49 7.44 -13.61
N ALA A 232 4.67 6.86 -13.78
CA ALA A 232 5.27 6.53 -15.07
C ALA A 232 4.60 5.33 -15.75
N LEU A 233 3.98 4.41 -14.99
CA LEU A 233 3.21 3.27 -15.48
C LEU A 233 2.19 2.80 -14.42
N SER A 234 1.25 1.95 -14.83
CA SER A 234 0.31 1.29 -13.92
C SER A 234 0.06 -0.18 -14.28
N ILE A 235 -0.04 -1.04 -13.26
CA ILE A 235 -0.39 -2.45 -13.39
C ILE A 235 -1.65 -2.73 -12.56
N CYS A 236 -2.70 -3.16 -13.24
CA CYS A 236 -3.97 -3.55 -12.64
C CYS A 236 -4.10 -5.09 -12.60
N SER A 237 -3.98 -5.68 -11.41
CA SER A 237 -4.16 -7.13 -11.22
C SER A 237 -5.51 -7.46 -10.59
N GLY A 238 -6.16 -8.49 -11.11
CA GLY A 238 -7.37 -9.07 -10.50
C GLY A 238 -8.56 -8.12 -10.36
N ASP A 239 -8.63 -7.08 -11.17
CA ASP A 239 -9.74 -6.11 -11.13
C ASP A 239 -10.18 -5.61 -12.50
N PHE A 240 -9.28 -5.46 -13.47
CA PHE A 240 -9.61 -4.86 -14.77
C PHE A 240 -10.72 -5.60 -15.51
N ASN A 241 -11.93 -5.05 -15.59
CA ASN A 241 -13.10 -5.65 -16.27
C ASN A 241 -14.13 -4.58 -16.65
N ASN A 242 -15.25 -5.00 -17.26
CA ASN A 242 -16.38 -4.11 -17.52
C ASN A 242 -17.05 -3.72 -16.18
N TRP A 243 -16.66 -2.57 -15.69
CA TRP A 243 -16.97 -2.06 -14.37
C TRP A 243 -18.46 -1.82 -14.17
N THR A 244 -19.10 -1.18 -15.16
CA THR A 244 -20.52 -0.84 -15.05
C THR A 244 -21.37 -2.09 -14.87
N ARG A 245 -21.06 -3.15 -15.64
CA ARG A 245 -21.74 -4.44 -15.51
C ARG A 245 -21.34 -5.18 -14.24
N LYS A 246 -20.07 -5.10 -13.81
CA LYS A 246 -19.60 -5.66 -12.53
C LYS A 246 -20.33 -5.07 -11.33
N VAL A 247 -20.71 -3.81 -11.37
CA VAL A 247 -21.46 -3.17 -10.28
C VAL A 247 -22.94 -3.50 -10.33
N ALA A 248 -23.56 -3.42 -11.52
CA ALA A 248 -25.01 -3.39 -11.65
C ALA A 248 -25.67 -4.71 -12.06
N SER A 249 -24.90 -5.74 -12.46
CA SER A 249 -25.49 -6.99 -12.94
C SER A 249 -26.24 -7.73 -11.84
N THR A 250 -27.44 -8.20 -12.16
CA THR A 250 -28.25 -9.09 -11.30
C THR A 250 -28.14 -10.56 -11.71
N GLU A 251 -27.27 -10.88 -12.68
CA GLU A 251 -27.09 -12.25 -13.20
C GLU A 251 -25.78 -12.88 -12.72
N GLU A 252 -24.85 -12.06 -12.20
CA GLU A 252 -23.51 -12.48 -11.85
C GLU A 252 -23.33 -12.54 -10.33
N PRO A 253 -23.07 -13.70 -9.71
CA PRO A 253 -22.91 -13.81 -8.25
C PRO A 253 -21.75 -13.00 -7.67
N PHE A 254 -20.77 -12.64 -8.49
CA PHE A 254 -19.65 -11.78 -8.10
C PHE A 254 -19.94 -10.28 -8.29
N SER A 255 -21.10 -9.92 -8.84
CA SER A 255 -21.51 -8.53 -9.00
C SER A 255 -21.65 -7.84 -7.65
N PHE A 256 -21.39 -6.54 -7.59
CA PHE A 256 -21.54 -5.78 -6.34
C PHE A 256 -22.96 -5.86 -5.80
N MET A 257 -23.98 -6.06 -6.65
CA MET A 257 -25.35 -6.32 -6.22
C MET A 257 -25.51 -7.49 -5.23
N PHE A 258 -24.58 -8.46 -5.23
CA PHE A 258 -24.63 -9.66 -4.38
C PHE A 258 -23.47 -9.77 -3.39
N THR A 259 -22.58 -8.79 -3.37
CA THR A 259 -21.43 -8.76 -2.48
C THR A 259 -21.52 -7.55 -1.56
N ILE A 260 -20.65 -7.49 -0.55
CA ILE A 260 -20.73 -6.46 0.49
C ILE A 260 -20.48 -5.03 -0.05
N GLU A 261 -19.92 -4.95 -1.25
CA GLU A 261 -19.65 -3.75 -2.03
C GLU A 261 -20.93 -3.09 -2.58
N TRP A 262 -22.13 -3.69 -2.45
CA TRP A 262 -23.41 -3.09 -2.89
C TRP A 262 -23.69 -1.70 -2.30
N GLU A 263 -23.11 -1.39 -1.13
CA GLU A 263 -23.23 -0.10 -0.45
C GLU A 263 -22.15 0.91 -0.86
N MET A 264 -21.38 0.63 -1.92
CA MET A 264 -20.27 1.47 -2.41
C MET A 264 -20.50 1.97 -3.85
N PRO A 265 -21.61 2.67 -4.15
CA PRO A 265 -21.80 3.24 -5.48
C PRO A 265 -20.83 4.41 -5.68
N TYR A 266 -19.89 4.26 -6.61
CA TYR A 266 -19.06 5.37 -7.07
C TYR A 266 -19.94 6.41 -7.77
N PHE A 267 -19.92 7.66 -7.27
CA PHE A 267 -20.79 8.73 -7.76
C PHE A 267 -20.77 8.86 -9.30
N ASP A 268 -21.93 8.62 -9.91
CA ASP A 268 -22.24 8.77 -11.34
C ASP A 268 -21.30 8.07 -12.34
N MET A 269 -20.49 7.11 -11.89
CA MET A 269 -19.45 6.54 -12.74
C MET A 269 -20.01 5.68 -13.89
N GLY A 270 -21.04 4.88 -13.62
CA GLY A 270 -21.62 3.95 -14.60
C GLY A 270 -22.29 4.63 -15.80
N HIS A 271 -22.57 5.94 -15.72
CA HIS A 271 -23.07 6.73 -16.84
C HIS A 271 -21.98 7.47 -17.62
N THR A 272 -20.76 7.56 -17.09
CA THR A 272 -19.71 8.41 -17.65
C THR A 272 -18.62 7.63 -18.38
N PHE A 273 -18.03 6.60 -17.75
CA PHE A 273 -16.89 5.88 -18.30
C PHE A 273 -16.71 4.50 -17.66
N ASP A 274 -16.15 3.57 -18.42
CA ASP A 274 -15.71 2.26 -17.93
C ASP A 274 -14.16 2.22 -17.83
N TYR A 275 -13.60 1.06 -17.50
CA TYR A 275 -12.17 0.92 -17.24
C TYR A 275 -11.28 1.18 -18.45
N ALA A 276 -11.71 0.84 -19.68
CA ALA A 276 -10.93 1.19 -20.85
C ALA A 276 -10.79 2.71 -21.00
N GLU A 277 -11.89 3.48 -20.85
CA GLU A 277 -11.84 4.94 -20.94
C GLU A 277 -11.01 5.58 -19.85
N LEU A 278 -11.08 5.07 -18.62
CA LEU A 278 -10.18 5.53 -17.55
C LEU A 278 -8.72 5.25 -17.90
N ALA A 279 -8.42 4.05 -18.40
CA ALA A 279 -7.08 3.68 -18.81
C ALA A 279 -6.59 4.44 -20.05
N TYR A 280 -7.48 5.05 -20.87
CA TYR A 280 -7.06 5.95 -21.96
C TYR A 280 -6.24 7.14 -21.44
N LEU A 281 -6.51 7.62 -20.23
CA LEU A 281 -5.75 8.71 -19.60
C LEU A 281 -4.33 8.29 -19.19
N MET A 282 -3.99 7.00 -19.29
CA MET A 282 -2.60 6.57 -19.17
C MET A 282 -1.80 6.91 -20.41
N VAL A 283 -2.39 6.92 -21.61
CA VAL A 283 -1.67 7.14 -22.88
C VAL A 283 -0.87 8.45 -22.82
N PRO A 284 0.45 8.45 -23.16
CA PRO A 284 1.23 7.36 -23.77
C PRO A 284 2.01 6.50 -22.76
N ARG A 285 1.75 6.61 -21.46
CA ARG A 285 2.44 5.88 -20.39
C ARG A 285 2.07 4.40 -20.41
N PRO A 286 3.00 3.48 -20.07
CA PRO A 286 2.70 2.06 -20.09
C PRO A 286 1.60 1.62 -19.12
N PHE A 287 0.77 0.66 -19.56
CA PHE A 287 -0.30 0.08 -18.75
C PHE A 287 -0.36 -1.45 -18.92
N MET A 288 -0.51 -2.19 -17.82
CA MET A 288 -0.60 -3.64 -17.85
C MET A 288 -1.81 -4.17 -17.08
N VAL A 289 -2.42 -5.23 -17.62
CA VAL A 289 -3.45 -6.02 -16.94
C VAL A 289 -2.88 -7.39 -16.55
N GLU A 290 -3.11 -7.84 -15.32
CA GLU A 290 -2.78 -9.20 -14.87
C GLU A 290 -4.06 -9.93 -14.45
N ARG A 291 -4.31 -11.11 -15.02
CA ARG A 291 -5.58 -11.83 -14.87
C ARG A 291 -5.38 -13.33 -14.62
N GLY A 292 -5.81 -13.79 -13.45
CA GLY A 292 -5.92 -15.21 -13.12
C GLY A 292 -7.14 -15.85 -13.81
N ARG A 293 -6.96 -16.97 -14.52
CA ARG A 293 -8.05 -17.70 -15.20
C ARG A 293 -9.13 -18.26 -14.27
N HIS A 294 -8.80 -18.47 -13.00
CA HIS A 294 -9.71 -18.96 -11.96
C HIS A 294 -10.17 -17.86 -11.00
N ASP A 295 -9.80 -16.61 -11.26
CA ASP A 295 -10.21 -15.49 -10.44
C ASP A 295 -11.73 -15.26 -10.59
N ARG A 296 -12.44 -15.38 -9.47
CA ARG A 296 -13.90 -15.36 -9.38
C ARG A 296 -14.48 -13.95 -9.31
N VAL A 297 -13.64 -12.90 -9.31
CA VAL A 297 -14.12 -11.51 -9.22
C VAL A 297 -14.50 -10.90 -10.58
N GLY A 298 -14.34 -11.63 -11.69
CA GLY A 298 -14.71 -11.14 -13.02
C GLY A 298 -14.70 -12.26 -14.06
N ARG A 299 -15.11 -11.93 -15.28
CA ARG A 299 -15.11 -12.84 -16.43
C ARG A 299 -14.01 -12.48 -17.42
N ASP A 300 -13.31 -13.49 -17.93
CA ASP A 300 -12.27 -13.29 -18.95
C ASP A 300 -12.80 -12.56 -20.19
N GLN A 301 -14.05 -12.80 -20.59
CA GLN A 301 -14.66 -12.10 -21.73
C GLN A 301 -14.79 -10.59 -21.49
N TRP A 302 -15.07 -10.17 -20.26
CA TRP A 302 -15.20 -8.74 -19.92
C TRP A 302 -13.83 -8.08 -19.82
N VAL A 303 -12.84 -8.78 -19.23
CA VAL A 303 -11.44 -8.33 -19.20
C VAL A 303 -10.91 -8.15 -20.62
N ALA A 304 -11.10 -9.17 -21.47
CA ALA A 304 -10.65 -9.15 -22.86
C ALA A 304 -11.34 -8.04 -23.67
N TYR A 305 -12.63 -7.81 -23.43
CA TYR A 305 -13.38 -6.73 -24.08
C TYR A 305 -12.80 -5.36 -23.75
N GLU A 306 -12.67 -5.00 -22.46
CA GLU A 306 -12.09 -3.71 -22.07
C GLU A 306 -10.63 -3.58 -22.52
N TYR A 307 -9.84 -4.65 -22.42
CA TYR A 307 -8.44 -4.63 -22.85
C TYR A 307 -8.31 -4.41 -24.36
N ALA A 308 -9.15 -5.04 -25.17
CA ALA A 308 -9.12 -4.86 -26.63
C ALA A 308 -9.40 -3.40 -27.03
N ARG A 309 -10.29 -2.71 -26.31
CA ARG A 309 -10.56 -1.27 -26.51
C ARG A 309 -9.36 -0.40 -26.18
N LEU A 310 -8.63 -0.72 -25.11
CA LEU A 310 -7.38 -0.07 -24.73
C LEU A 310 -6.26 -0.34 -25.74
N ALA A 311 -6.03 -1.61 -26.06
CA ALA A 311 -5.02 -2.04 -27.02
C ALA A 311 -5.22 -1.40 -28.41
N TRP A 312 -6.47 -1.28 -28.86
CA TRP A 312 -6.79 -0.60 -30.12
C TRP A 312 -6.27 0.84 -30.13
N LEU A 313 -6.49 1.61 -29.06
CA LEU A 313 -6.03 3.00 -28.97
C LEU A 313 -4.50 3.10 -28.95
N TYR A 314 -3.80 2.24 -28.20
CA TYR A 314 -2.34 2.19 -28.21
C TYR A 314 -1.81 1.86 -29.61
N ALA A 315 -2.44 0.94 -30.34
CA ALA A 315 -2.06 0.60 -31.70
C ALA A 315 -2.28 1.76 -32.69
N GLN A 316 -3.36 2.54 -32.55
CA GLN A 316 -3.55 3.73 -33.40
C GLN A 316 -2.46 4.80 -33.22
N LEU A 317 -1.75 4.75 -32.10
CA LEU A 317 -0.68 5.68 -31.75
C LEU A 317 0.73 5.09 -31.94
N GLY A 318 0.84 3.83 -32.41
CA GLY A 318 2.12 3.14 -32.56
C GLY A 318 2.82 2.86 -31.22
N LEU A 319 2.05 2.57 -30.16
CA LEU A 319 2.50 2.36 -28.79
C LEU A 319 2.23 0.92 -28.30
N GLU A 320 2.16 -0.06 -29.19
CA GLU A 320 1.86 -1.45 -28.87
C GLU A 320 2.87 -2.07 -27.88
N ASP A 321 4.09 -1.55 -27.84
CA ASP A 321 5.15 -1.97 -26.90
C ASP A 321 4.90 -1.51 -25.45
N ARG A 322 3.90 -0.66 -25.22
CA ARG A 322 3.58 -0.06 -23.90
C ARG A 322 2.34 -0.62 -23.23
N ILE A 323 1.66 -1.57 -23.87
CA ILE A 323 0.47 -2.21 -23.31
C ILE A 323 0.64 -3.73 -23.31
N GLU A 324 0.32 -4.36 -22.18
CA GLU A 324 0.45 -5.81 -22.03
C GLU A 324 -0.72 -6.38 -21.20
N ILE A 325 -1.16 -7.59 -21.50
CA ILE A 325 -2.04 -8.39 -20.65
C ILE A 325 -1.43 -9.76 -20.39
N GLU A 326 -1.28 -10.13 -19.12
CA GLU A 326 -0.88 -11.46 -18.72
C GLU A 326 -2.09 -12.25 -18.24
N TYR A 327 -2.31 -13.41 -18.86
CA TYR A 327 -3.22 -14.43 -18.34
C TYR A 327 -2.42 -15.58 -17.75
N PHE A 328 -2.74 -15.98 -16.52
CA PHE A 328 -2.05 -17.09 -15.85
C PHE A 328 -3.05 -18.06 -15.22
N ASN A 329 -2.62 -19.31 -15.01
CA ASN A 329 -3.47 -20.36 -14.44
C ASN A 329 -3.52 -20.27 -12.91
N GLY A 330 -4.29 -19.30 -12.38
CA GLY A 330 -4.42 -19.06 -10.96
C GLY A 330 -5.72 -18.32 -10.58
N GLY A 331 -5.94 -18.18 -9.27
CA GLY A 331 -7.11 -17.50 -8.70
C GLY A 331 -6.93 -15.99 -8.58
N HIS A 332 -7.57 -15.40 -7.57
CA HIS A 332 -7.44 -13.98 -7.22
C HIS A 332 -6.11 -13.73 -6.47
N THR A 333 -5.02 -13.63 -7.21
CA THR A 333 -3.65 -13.56 -6.66
C THR A 333 -2.72 -12.80 -7.61
N ILE A 334 -1.60 -12.32 -7.08
CA ILE A 334 -0.48 -11.77 -7.85
C ILE A 334 0.34 -12.91 -8.45
N ASN A 335 0.52 -12.91 -9.77
CA ASN A 335 1.41 -13.87 -10.43
C ASN A 335 2.88 -13.43 -10.29
N GLY A 336 3.17 -12.16 -10.61
CA GLY A 336 4.50 -11.59 -10.38
C GLY A 336 5.58 -12.08 -11.35
N GLU A 337 5.21 -12.54 -12.54
CA GLU A 337 6.15 -12.98 -13.58
C GLU A 337 6.20 -11.96 -14.73
N GLY A 338 5.13 -11.85 -15.53
CA GLY A 338 5.01 -10.83 -16.58
C GLY A 338 5.03 -9.42 -16.01
N THR A 339 4.34 -9.21 -14.88
CA THR A 339 4.29 -7.92 -14.20
C THR A 339 5.66 -7.43 -13.72
N PHE A 340 6.54 -8.33 -13.26
CA PHE A 340 7.91 -7.95 -12.89
C PHE A 340 8.75 -7.58 -14.11
N ARG A 341 8.68 -8.36 -15.20
CA ARG A 341 9.37 -8.03 -16.46
C ARG A 341 8.90 -6.68 -17.01
N PHE A 342 7.60 -6.41 -16.94
CA PHE A 342 7.01 -5.14 -17.36
C PHE A 342 7.57 -3.96 -16.56
N LEU A 343 7.68 -4.09 -15.23
CA LEU A 343 8.31 -3.08 -14.37
C LEU A 343 9.77 -2.84 -14.73
N HIS A 344 10.57 -3.89 -14.88
CA HIS A 344 11.98 -3.78 -15.28
C HIS A 344 12.15 -3.06 -16.62
N ARG A 345 11.36 -3.44 -17.63
CA ARG A 345 11.36 -2.85 -18.97
C ARG A 345 11.02 -1.35 -18.91
N HIS A 346 9.89 -1.00 -18.31
CA HIS A 346 9.34 0.36 -18.42
C HIS A 346 9.86 1.34 -17.37
N LEU A 347 10.32 0.87 -16.21
CA LEU A 347 11.07 1.68 -15.24
C LEU A 347 12.58 1.65 -15.49
N ARG A 348 13.04 1.02 -16.59
CA ARG A 348 14.44 0.98 -17.01
C ARG A 348 15.37 0.53 -15.87
N TRP A 349 15.07 -0.63 -15.29
CA TRP A 349 15.84 -1.24 -14.22
C TRP A 349 16.26 -2.65 -14.64
N PRO A 350 17.55 -3.04 -14.53
CA PRO A 350 18.01 -4.35 -15.00
C PRO A 350 17.28 -5.49 -14.29
N GLU A 351 16.95 -6.54 -15.04
CA GLU A 351 16.44 -7.79 -14.46
C GLU A 351 17.55 -8.49 -13.64
N PRO A 352 17.20 -9.25 -12.59
CA PRO A 352 18.16 -9.93 -11.70
C PRO A 352 19.04 -10.98 -12.37
#